data_AF-A0A2H9NV16-F1
#
_entry.id   AF-A0A2H9NV16-F1
#
_cell.length_a   1.000
_cell.length_b   1.000
_cell.length_c   1.000
_cell.angle_alpha   90.00
_cell.angle_beta   90.00
_cell.angle_gamma   90.00
#
_symmetry.space_group_name_H-M   'P 1'
#
loop_
_entity.id
_entity.type
_entity.pdbx_description
1 polymer ?
#
loop_
_entity_poly.entity_id
_entity_poly.type
_entity_poly.pdbx_seq_one_letter_code
_entity_poly.pdbx_strand_id
1 'polypeptide(L)'
;MVQKRKFTEIRELLLFSLARGQQTINSLSKSAGVNWKTTENHLIHLIGMGWVREVLHIPYVRIYELTDMGQEKVRKLQQRQPHISVDVDKLGIPNPNGA
;
A
#
# COMPACT_ATOMS: atom_id res chain seq x y z
N MET A 1 -15.92 -11.72 -16.10
CA MET A 1 -15.23 -10.55 -16.67
C MET A 1 -14.25 -10.01 -15.64
N VAL A 2 -12.97 -9.82 -15.97
CA VAL A 2 -11.99 -9.22 -15.05
C VAL A 2 -12.24 -7.71 -15.00
N GLN A 3 -12.75 -7.21 -13.88
CA GLN A 3 -12.96 -5.78 -13.70
C GLN A 3 -11.59 -5.11 -13.51
N LYS A 4 -11.21 -4.22 -14.43
CA LYS A 4 -9.94 -3.50 -14.35
C LYS A 4 -9.99 -2.50 -13.19
N ARG A 5 -9.05 -2.61 -12.24
CA ARG A 5 -8.88 -1.63 -11.17
C ARG A 5 -8.44 -0.28 -11.74
N LYS A 6 -8.91 0.81 -11.14
CA LYS A 6 -8.45 2.16 -11.46
C LYS A 6 -7.06 2.39 -10.90
N PHE A 7 -6.27 3.25 -11.53
CA PHE A 7 -4.93 3.61 -11.05
C PHE A 7 -4.96 4.21 -9.63
N THR A 8 -6.01 4.96 -9.30
CA THR A 8 -6.21 5.52 -7.96
C THR A 8 -6.36 4.42 -6.92
N GLU A 9 -7.18 3.41 -7.18
CA GLU A 9 -7.41 2.28 -6.27
C GLU A 9 -6.11 1.51 -6.02
N ILE A 10 -5.33 1.25 -7.08
CA ILE A 10 -4.03 0.58 -6.97
C ILE A 10 -3.10 1.38 -6.07
N ARG A 11 -3.01 2.71 -6.27
CA ARG A 11 -2.16 3.59 -5.47
C ARG A 11 -2.60 3.64 -4.01
N GLU A 12 -3.89 3.71 -3.73
CA GLU A 12 -4.43 3.68 -2.37
C GLU A 12 -4.12 2.36 -1.67
N LEU A 13 -4.30 1.21 -2.35
CA LEU A 13 -3.93 -0.09 -1.81
C LEU A 13 -2.43 -0.18 -1.47
N LEU A 14 -1.56 0.36 -2.33
CA LEU A 14 -0.12 0.41 -2.08
C LEU A 14 0.20 1.27 -0.85
N LEU A 15 -0.41 2.45 -0.74
CA LEU A 15 -0.23 3.34 0.41
C LEU A 15 -0.72 2.70 1.71
N PHE A 16 -1.89 2.06 1.72
CA PHE A 16 -2.39 1.31 2.88
C PHE A 16 -1.49 0.13 3.25
N SER A 17 -0.93 -0.57 2.24
CA SER A 17 0.01 -1.66 2.49
C SER A 17 1.27 -1.16 3.18
N LEU A 18 1.84 -0.04 2.71
CA LEU A 18 3.02 0.61 3.28
C LEU A 18 2.77 1.27 4.65
N ALA A 19 1.53 1.61 4.97
CA ALA A 19 1.17 2.11 6.30
C ALA A 19 1.41 1.07 7.40
N ARG A 20 1.49 -0.23 7.04
CA ARG A 20 1.83 -1.33 7.96
C ARG A 20 3.34 -1.49 8.19
N GLY A 21 4.17 -0.72 7.49
CA GLY A 21 5.62 -0.75 7.59
C GLY A 21 6.31 -0.95 6.24
N GLN A 22 7.61 -1.21 6.31
CA GLN A 22 8.46 -1.38 5.14
C GLN A 22 8.05 -2.61 4.32
N GLN A 23 7.99 -2.48 2.99
CA GLN A 23 7.52 -3.55 2.10
C GLN A 23 8.39 -3.64 0.85
N THR A 24 8.57 -4.86 0.34
CA THR A 24 9.21 -5.08 -0.97
C THR A 24 8.22 -4.90 -2.12
N ILE A 25 8.74 -4.66 -3.33
CA ILE A 25 7.90 -4.59 -4.54
C ILE A 25 7.03 -5.83 -4.74
N ASN A 26 7.55 -7.02 -4.40
CA ASN A 26 6.83 -8.29 -4.51
C ASN A 26 5.67 -8.40 -3.51
N SER A 27 5.87 -7.92 -2.28
CA SER A 27 4.78 -7.88 -1.29
C SER A 27 3.70 -6.88 -1.71
N LEU A 28 4.13 -5.72 -2.19
CA LEU A 28 3.26 -4.65 -2.67
C LEU A 28 2.41 -5.09 -3.86
N SER A 29 3.01 -5.77 -4.83
CA SER A 29 2.30 -6.26 -6.02
C SER A 29 1.21 -7.26 -5.66
N LYS A 30 1.48 -8.14 -4.68
CA LYS A 30 0.48 -9.06 -4.11
C LYS A 30 -0.64 -8.30 -3.42
N SER A 31 -0.33 -7.33 -2.56
CA SER A 31 -1.36 -6.54 -1.86
C SER A 31 -2.25 -5.72 -2.81
N ALA A 32 -1.67 -5.17 -3.87
CA ALA A 32 -2.37 -4.36 -4.85
C ALA A 32 -2.99 -5.19 -5.99
N GLY A 33 -2.81 -6.51 -5.99
CA GLY A 33 -3.35 -7.45 -6.98
C GLY A 33 -2.95 -7.13 -8.42
N VAL A 34 -1.73 -6.63 -8.63
CA VAL A 34 -1.17 -6.31 -9.95
C VAL A 34 0.23 -6.90 -10.08
N ASN A 35 0.78 -6.95 -11.30
CA ASN A 35 2.13 -7.45 -11.50
C ASN A 35 3.20 -6.46 -10.99
N TRP A 36 4.43 -6.95 -10.83
CA TRP A 36 5.55 -6.16 -10.30
C TRP A 36 5.86 -4.93 -11.16
N LYS A 37 5.75 -5.02 -12.50
CA LYS A 37 6.06 -3.90 -13.41
C LYS A 37 5.04 -2.77 -13.28
N THR A 38 3.77 -3.12 -13.17
CA THR A 38 2.69 -2.16 -12.87
C THR A 38 2.89 -1.54 -11.49
N THR A 39 3.26 -2.35 -10.49
CA THR A 39 3.58 -1.87 -9.14
C THR A 39 4.72 -0.86 -9.15
N GLU A 40 5.80 -1.15 -9.87
CA GLU A 40 6.95 -0.25 -10.05
C GLU A 40 6.51 1.10 -10.61
N ASN A 41 5.71 1.11 -11.68
CA ASN A 41 5.22 2.35 -12.29
C ASN A 41 4.39 3.19 -11.31
N HIS A 42 3.57 2.56 -10.47
CA HIS A 42 2.83 3.27 -9.44
C HIS A 42 3.74 3.79 -8.33
N LEU A 43 4.75 3.02 -7.92
CA LEU A 43 5.73 3.47 -6.93
C LEU A 43 6.54 4.67 -7.43
N ILE A 44 6.97 4.68 -8.70
CA ILE A 44 7.63 5.85 -9.31
C ILE A 44 6.76 7.10 -9.18
N HIS A 45 5.47 6.98 -9.47
CA HIS A 45 4.54 8.10 -9.28
C HIS A 45 4.42 8.52 -7.81
N LEU A 46 4.25 7.57 -6.89
CA LEU A 46 4.11 7.86 -5.46
C LEU A 46 5.38 8.48 -4.85
N ILE A 47 6.55 8.09 -5.34
CA ILE A 47 7.84 8.70 -5.02
C ILE A 47 7.91 10.12 -5.57
N GLY A 48 7.49 10.34 -6.83
CA GLY A 48 7.40 11.68 -7.42
C GLY A 48 6.45 12.62 -6.67
N MET A 49 5.43 12.07 -6.00
CA MET A 49 4.53 12.82 -5.11
C MET A 49 5.11 13.07 -3.70
N GLY A 50 6.26 12.49 -3.38
CA GLY A 50 6.90 12.57 -2.07
C GLY A 50 6.19 11.77 -0.97
N TRP A 51 5.28 10.85 -1.32
CA TRP A 51 4.52 10.05 -0.35
C TRP A 51 5.20 8.74 0.03
N VAL A 52 6.08 8.24 -0.83
CA VAL A 52 6.83 7.00 -0.64
C VAL A 52 8.31 7.28 -0.86
N ARG A 53 9.17 6.59 -0.14
CA ARG A 53 10.61 6.57 -0.42
C ARG A 53 11.14 5.14 -0.45
N GLU A 54 12.23 4.96 -1.17
CA GLU A 54 13.02 3.73 -1.15
C GLU A 54 14.04 3.80 -0.01
N VAL A 55 14.10 2.75 0.81
CA VAL A 55 15.02 2.67 1.96
C VAL A 55 16.14 1.66 1.76
N LEU A 56 15.99 0.74 0.81
CA LEU A 56 17.03 -0.19 0.41
C LEU A 56 16.96 -0.44 -1.08
N HIS A 57 18.12 -0.42 -1.74
CA HIS A 57 18.30 -0.79 -3.13
C HIS A 57 19.52 -1.70 -3.28
N ILE A 58 19.26 -2.97 -3.56
CA ILE A 58 20.29 -3.94 -3.96
C ILE A 58 19.78 -4.69 -5.21
N PRO A 59 20.64 -5.38 -5.98
CA PRO A 59 20.32 -5.88 -7.33
C PRO A 59 19.02 -6.69 -7.50
N TYR A 60 18.45 -7.24 -6.43
CA TYR A 60 17.21 -8.03 -6.47
C TYR A 60 16.17 -7.63 -5.41
N VAL A 61 16.49 -6.67 -4.55
CA VAL A 61 15.63 -6.29 -3.44
C VAL A 61 15.55 -4.77 -3.37
N ARG A 62 14.31 -4.28 -3.45
CA ARG A 62 13.97 -2.89 -3.23
C ARG A 62 12.92 -2.85 -2.12
N ILE A 63 13.18 -2.06 -1.09
CA ILE A 63 12.29 -1.89 0.06
C ILE A 63 11.80 -0.45 0.08
N TYR A 64 10.51 -0.29 0.29
CA TYR A 64 9.83 1.01 0.30
C TYR A 64 9.14 1.24 1.64
N GLU A 65 8.96 2.51 1.97
CA GLU A 65 8.17 2.94 3.12
C GLU A 65 7.42 4.26 2.82
N LEU A 66 6.44 4.58 3.66
CA LEU A 66 5.81 5.90 3.64
C LEU A 66 6.75 6.96 4.23
N THR A 67 6.77 8.12 3.61
CA THR A 67 7.29 9.35 4.22
C THR A 67 6.27 9.91 5.22
N ASP A 68 6.63 10.93 5.99
CA ASP A 68 5.67 11.64 6.86
C ASP A 68 4.49 12.21 6.06
N MET A 69 4.76 12.73 4.85
CA MET A 69 3.73 13.19 3.93
C MET A 69 2.82 12.05 3.46
N GLY A 70 3.39 10.86 3.22
CA GLY A 70 2.65 9.66 2.87
C GLY A 70 1.74 9.17 4.00
N GLN A 71 2.24 9.18 5.24
CA GLN A 71 1.45 8.85 6.42
C GLN A 71 0.25 9.79 6.57
N GLU A 72 0.47 11.09 6.42
CA GLU A 72 -0.60 12.07 6.47
C GLU A 72 -1.62 11.88 5.33
N LYS A 73 -1.15 11.55 4.12
CA LYS A 73 -2.03 11.22 3.00
C LYS A 73 -2.91 10.01 3.32
N VAL A 74 -2.36 8.95 3.92
CA VAL A 74 -3.12 7.76 4.32
C VAL A 74 -4.18 8.09 5.37
N ARG A 75 -3.83 8.87 6.41
CA ARG A 75 -4.80 9.32 7.43
C ARG A 75 -5.99 10.05 6.80
N LYS A 76 -5.73 10.97 5.87
CA LYS A 76 -6.79 11.68 5.13
C LYS A 76 -7.64 10.74 4.28
N LEU A 77 -7.06 9.68 3.69
CA LEU A 77 -7.83 8.70 2.92
C LEU A 77 -8.74 7.86 3.83
N GLN A 78 -8.26 7.45 5.00
CA GLN A 78 -9.05 6.72 6.01
C GLN A 78 -10.24 7.55 6.50
N GLN A 79 -10.04 8.84 6.74
CA GLN A 79 -11.13 9.75 7.15
C GLN A 79 -12.23 9.93 6.07
N ARG A 80 -11.90 9.74 4.79
CA ARG A 80 -12.86 9.87 3.66
C ARG A 80 -13.64 8.59 3.39
N GLN A 81 -13.20 7.44 3.92
CA GLN A 81 -13.87 6.15 3.75
C GLN A 81 -14.18 5.53 5.12
N PRO A 82 -15.32 5.86 5.76
CA PRO A 82 -15.63 5.35 7.10
C PRO A 82 -15.90 3.84 7.18
N HIS A 83 -16.05 3.09 6.07
CA HIS A 83 -16.20 1.63 6.11
C HIS A 83 -15.69 0.98 4.82
N ILE A 84 -14.47 0.44 4.85
CA ILE A 84 -14.19 -0.83 4.19
C ILE A 84 -13.84 -1.79 5.33
N SER A 85 -14.79 -2.65 5.67
CA SER A 85 -14.53 -3.85 6.46
C SER A 85 -13.57 -4.74 5.67
N VAL A 86 -12.27 -4.51 5.86
CA VAL A 86 -11.30 -5.57 5.66
C VAL A 86 -11.70 -6.66 6.65
N ASP A 87 -12.07 -7.85 6.14
CA ASP A 87 -12.25 -9.06 6.94
C ASP A 87 -10.93 -9.34 7.69
N VAL A 88 -10.75 -8.72 8.85
CA VAL A 88 -9.61 -8.92 9.76
C VAL A 88 -9.54 -10.37 10.24
N ASP A 89 -10.68 -11.06 10.25
CA ASP A 89 -10.81 -12.47 10.66
C ASP A 89 -10.09 -13.44 9.70
N LYS A 90 -9.86 -13.06 8.44
CA LYS A 90 -9.10 -13.89 7.48
C LYS A 90 -7.58 -13.72 7.59
N LEU A 91 -7.11 -12.78 8.40
CA LEU A 91 -5.68 -12.47 8.55
C LEU A 91 -5.09 -12.96 9.89
N GLY A 92 -5.87 -13.63 10.74
CA GLY A 92 -5.37 -14.21 11.99
C GLY A 92 -4.85 -13.19 13.01
N ILE A 93 -5.34 -11.95 12.95
CA ILE A 93 -4.95 -10.88 13.88
C ILE A 93 -6.03 -10.77 14.97
N PRO A 94 -5.68 -10.91 16.26
CA PRO A 94 -6.66 -10.73 17.33
C PRO A 94 -7.17 -9.28 17.35
N ASN A 95 -8.50 -9.14 17.43
CA ASN A 95 -9.19 -7.87 17.55
C ASN A 95 -8.92 -7.25 18.93
N PRO A 96 -8.27 -6.08 19.03
CA PRO A 96 -7.96 -5.45 20.31
C PRO A 96 -9.18 -4.88 21.05
N ASN A 97 -10.37 -4.92 20.43
CA ASN A 97 -11.64 -4.50 21.05
C ASN A 97 -12.61 -5.67 21.29
N GLY A 98 -12.13 -6.93 21.21
CA GLY A 98 -12.87 -8.09 21.69
C GLY A 98 -12.78 -8.16 23.21
N ALA A 99 -13.95 -8.12 23.87
CA ALA A 99 -14.12 -8.24 25.32
C ALA A 99 -13.42 -9.46 25.93
#